data_AF-A0A9B0U996-F1
#
_entry.id   AF-A0A9B0U996-F1
#
_cell.length_a   1.000
_cell.length_b   1.000
_cell.length_c   1.000
_cell.angle_alpha   90.00
_cell.angle_beta   90.00
_cell.angle_gamma   90.00
#
_symmetry.space_group_name_H-M   'P 1'
#
loop_
_entity.id
_entity.type
_entity.pdbx_description
1 polymer ?
#
loop_
_entity_poly.entity_id
_entity_poly.type
_entity_poly.pdbx_seq_one_letter_code
_entity_poly.pdbx_strand_id
1 'polypeptide(L)' 'CYLYQVENGYSSQSGRHFLEGDSVQLECNRGYRLLNGHTTITCTEHDWSPPPRCLDMLAWT' A
#
# COMPACT_ATOMS: atom_id res chain seq x y z
N CYS A 1 -2.81 -3.22 12.14
CA CYS A 1 -2.50 -3.75 10.79
C CYS A 1 -1.06 -4.24 10.75
N TYR A 2 -0.78 -5.41 10.17
CA TYR A 2 0.60 -5.85 9.90
C TYR A 2 0.95 -5.53 8.45
N LEU A 3 2.10 -4.90 8.20
CA LEU A 3 2.52 -4.61 6.83
C LEU A 3 3.41 -5.73 6.30
N TYR A 4 2.85 -6.58 5.43
CA TYR A 4 3.63 -7.54 4.66
C TYR A 4 4.47 -6.85 3.57
N GLN A 5 5.24 -7.63 2.82
CA GLN A 5 5.87 -7.13 1.61
C GLN A 5 4.80 -6.67 0.60
N VAL A 6 5.02 -5.50 0.01
CA VAL A 6 4.08 -4.85 -0.90
C VAL A 6 4.22 -5.48 -2.28
N GLU A 7 3.12 -5.99 -2.83
CA GLU A 7 3.14 -6.54 -4.19
C GLU A 7 3.36 -5.41 -5.21
N ASN A 8 4.32 -5.62 -6.12
CA ASN A 8 4.72 -4.63 -7.14
C ASN A 8 5.11 -3.27 -6.57
N GLY A 9 5.62 -3.24 -5.34
CA GLY A 9 6.08 -2.03 -4.68
C GLY A 9 7.00 -2.33 -3.51
N TYR A 10 7.25 -1.30 -2.71
CA TYR A 10 8.19 -1.33 -1.61
C TYR A 10 7.72 -0.40 -0.48
N SER A 11 8.03 -0.80 0.75
CA SER A 11 8.04 0.08 1.91
C SER A 11 9.18 -0.32 2.83
N SER A 12 9.93 0.67 3.33
CA SER A 12 10.94 0.44 4.36
C SER A 12 10.34 0.01 5.71
N GLN A 13 9.02 0.05 5.83
CA GLN A 13 8.30 -0.30 7.03
C GLN A 13 7.66 -1.70 6.99
N SER A 14 7.86 -2.46 5.91
CA SER A 14 7.42 -3.86 5.83
C SER A 14 7.98 -4.69 7.00
N GLY A 15 7.17 -5.60 7.52
CA GLY A 15 7.48 -6.44 8.69
C GLY A 15 7.07 -5.84 10.03
N ARG A 16 6.35 -4.70 10.06
CA ARG A 16 5.95 -4.00 11.28
C ARG A 16 4.44 -4.07 11.52
N HIS A 17 4.05 -3.90 12.78
CA HIS A 17 2.67 -3.69 13.21
C HIS A 17 2.38 -2.20 13.41
N PHE A 18 1.17 -1.80 13.04
CA PHE A 18 0.66 -0.43 13.09
C PHE A 18 -0.68 -0.40 13.80
N LEU A 19 -0.95 0.72 14.48
CA LEU A 19 -2.20 0.99 15.17
C LEU A 19 -3.19 1.68 14.23
N GLU A 20 -4.47 1.63 14.59
CA GLU A 20 -5.51 2.36 13.86
C GLU A 20 -5.18 3.85 13.77
N GLY A 21 -5.33 4.43 12.58
CA GLY A 21 -4.97 5.81 12.25
C GLY A 21 -3.55 5.98 11.68
N ASP A 22 -2.64 5.03 11.92
CA ASP A 22 -1.29 5.09 11.37
C ASP A 22 -1.31 5.04 9.84
N SER A 23 -0.48 5.86 9.19
CA SER A 23 -0.39 5.91 7.73
C SER A 23 1.04 5.66 7.25
N VAL A 24 1.16 4.88 6.18
CA VAL A 24 2.44 4.48 5.58
C VAL A 24 2.45 4.87 4.12
N GLN A 25 3.51 5.54 3.69
CA GLN A 25 3.76 5.79 2.27
C GLN A 25 4.34 4.54 1.62
N LEU A 26 3.81 4.20 0.44
CA LEU A 26 4.30 3.09 -0.38
C LEU A 26 4.96 3.64 -1.65
N GLU A 27 5.99 2.95 -2.10
CA GLU A 27 6.64 3.22 -3.38
C GLU A 27 6.28 2.11 -4.35
N CYS A 28 5.50 2.41 -5.39
CA CYS A 28 5.15 1.43 -6.41
C CYS A 28 6.25 1.33 -7.47
N ASN A 29 6.47 0.11 -7.96
CA ASN A 29 7.36 -0.12 -9.09
C ASN A 29 6.88 0.67 -10.32
N ARG A 30 7.81 1.01 -11.23
CA ARG A 30 7.49 1.74 -12.46
C ARG A 30 6.36 1.05 -13.23
N GLY A 31 5.30 1.81 -13.56
CA GLY A 31 4.10 1.30 -14.25
C GLY A 31 2.94 0.92 -13.32
N TYR A 32 3.19 0.83 -12.02
CA TYR A 32 2.18 0.49 -11.02
C TYR A 32 1.82 1.71 -10.16
N ARG A 33 0.60 1.70 -9.61
CA ARG A 33 0.13 2.70 -8.63
C ARG A 33 -0.79 2.08 -7.59
N LEU A 34 -0.94 2.73 -6.45
CA LEU A 34 -2.04 2.38 -5.55
C LEU A 34 -3.38 2.72 -6.19
N LEU A 35 -4.41 2.02 -5.71
CA LEU A 35 -5.78 2.26 -6.12
C LEU A 35 -6.14 3.75 -6.01
N ASN A 36 -6.86 4.25 -7.01
CA ASN A 36 -7.31 5.65 -7.10
C ASN A 36 -6.17 6.70 -7.06
N GLY A 37 -4.93 6.31 -7.36
CA GLY A 37 -3.80 7.24 -7.39
C GLY A 37 -3.30 7.67 -6.01
N HIS A 38 -3.66 6.95 -4.95
CA HIS A 38 -3.11 7.17 -3.62
C HIS A 38 -1.58 6.98 -3.59
N THR A 39 -0.92 7.56 -2.59
CA THR A 39 0.50 7.33 -2.29
C THR A 39 0.72 6.73 -0.91
N THR A 40 -0.32 6.73 -0.07
CA THR A 40 -0.31 6.21 1.29
C THR A 40 -1.43 5.21 1.51
N ILE A 41 -1.21 4.32 2.47
CA ILE A 41 -2.21 3.44 3.07
C ILE A 41 -2.40 3.81 4.53
N THR A 42 -3.60 3.66 5.05
CA THR A 42 -3.92 3.94 6.45
C THR A 42 -4.42 2.67 7.11
N CYS A 43 -3.92 2.38 8.31
CA CYS A 43 -4.42 1.29 9.12
C CYS A 43 -5.76 1.70 9.70
N THR A 44 -6.81 0.95 9.38
CA THR A 44 -8.16 1.18 9.90
C THR A 44 -8.54 0.07 10.87
N GLU A 45 -9.70 0.20 11.53
CA GLU A 45 -10.33 -0.92 12.26
C GLU A 45 -10.46 -2.20 11.40
N HIS A 46 -10.58 -2.06 10.08
CA HIS A 46 -10.79 -3.15 9.11
C HIS A 46 -9.52 -3.50 8.31
N ASP A 47 -8.33 -3.22 8.84
CA ASP A 47 -7.02 -3.36 8.18
C ASP A 47 -6.67 -2.19 7.22
N TRP A 48 -5.63 -2.37 6.40
CA TRP A 48 -5.11 -1.34 5.49
C TRP A 48 -6.11 -0.86 4.43
N SER A 49 -6.27 0.46 4.32
CA SER A 49 -7.06 1.11 3.28
C SER A 49 -6.27 2.25 2.60
N PRO A 50 -6.09 2.22 1.26
CA PRO A 50 -6.35 1.08 0.39
C PRO A 50 -5.46 -0.13 0.74
N PRO A 51 -5.75 -1.34 0.20
CA PRO A 51 -4.91 -2.51 0.43
C PRO A 51 -3.44 -2.27 0.00
N PRO A 52 -2.45 -2.88 0.68
CA PRO A 52 -1.02 -2.64 0.47
C PRO A 52 -0.48 -3.38 -0.77
N ARG A 53 -1.06 -3.09 -1.94
CA ARG A 53 -0.64 -3.64 -3.23
C ARG A 53 -0.68 -2.57 -4.32
N CYS A 54 0.33 -2.57 -5.18
CA CYS A 54 0.37 -1.70 -6.33
C CYS A 54 -0.25 -2.42 -7.54
N LEU A 55 -1.17 -1.74 -8.22
CA LEU A 55 -1.89 -2.26 -9.39
C LEU A 55 -1.28 -1.70 -10.68
N ASP A 56 -1.21 -2.52 -11.72
CA ASP A 56 -0.70 -2.11 -13.03
C ASP A 56 -1.65 -1.10 -13.66
N MET A 57 -1.12 0.06 -14.06
CA MET A 57 -1.89 1.12 -14.73
C MET A 57 -2.21 0.80 -16.20
N LEU A 58 -1.51 -0.18 -16.80
CA LEU A 58 -1.70 -0.60 -18.19
C LEU A 58 -2.62 -1.81 -18.32
N ALA A 59 -2.96 -2.49 -17.21
CA ALA A 59 -3.88 -3.63 -17.22
C ALA A 59 -5.37 -3.22 -17.30
N TRP A 60 -5.67 -1.92 -17.37
CA TRP A 60 -7.04 -1.37 -17.47
C TRP A 60 -7.29 -0.55 -18.75
N THR A 61 -6.34 -0.56 -19.69
CA THR A 61 -6.47 -0.01 -21.05
C THR A 61 -6.44 -1.14 -22.07
#